data_AF-A0A2D5VCY2-F1
#
_entry.id   AF-A0A2D5VCY2-F1
#
_cell.length_a   1.000
_cell.length_b   1.000
_cell.length_c   1.000
_cell.angle_alpha   90.00
_cell.angle_beta   90.00
_cell.angle_gamma   90.00
#
_symmetry.space_group_name_H-M   'P 1'
#
loop_
_entity.id
_entity.type
_entity.pdbx_description
1 polymer ?
#
loop_
_entity_poly.entity_id
_entity_poly.type
_entity_poly.pdbx_seq_one_letter_code
_entity_poly.pdbx_strand_id
1 'polypeptide(L)'
;MIKRTGRRIDVVTGRHQDPGFYDQIRDRIATVNIMRQLRRSRLGIFGSTYPGMLDLNVDRTMLEATLGIAFEDIELDELEQEYWQLHDDQVRATRNSFLPGM
;
A
#
# COMPACT_ATOMS: atom_id res chain seq x y z
N MET A 1 -17.55 16.04 -26.29
CA MET A 1 -17.73 14.58 -26.40
C MET A 1 -17.08 13.80 -25.25
N ILE A 2 -15.86 14.15 -24.82
CA ILE A 2 -15.14 13.44 -23.74
C ILE A 2 -15.73 13.63 -22.32
N LYS A 3 -16.26 14.81 -21.96
CA LYS A 3 -16.90 15.03 -20.64
C LYS A 3 -18.22 14.26 -20.42
N ARG A 4 -18.79 13.65 -21.47
CA ARG A 4 -20.09 12.95 -21.43
C ARG A 4 -19.97 11.46 -21.08
N THR A 5 -18.76 10.91 -21.03
CA THR A 5 -18.54 9.47 -20.79
C THR A 5 -18.58 9.06 -19.32
N GLY A 6 -18.79 10.00 -18.38
CA GLY A 6 -18.82 9.73 -16.94
C GLY A 6 -17.45 9.33 -16.36
N ARG A 7 -16.37 9.40 -17.15
CA ARG A 7 -15.02 9.10 -16.67
C ARG A 7 -14.45 10.32 -15.95
N ARG A 8 -13.72 10.07 -14.87
CA ARG A 8 -12.93 11.10 -14.18
C ARG A 8 -11.75 11.50 -15.08
N ILE A 9 -11.62 12.80 -15.33
CA ILE A 9 -10.59 13.36 -16.20
C ILE A 9 -9.97 14.53 -15.50
N ASP A 10 -8.65 14.52 -15.44
CA ASP A 10 -7.86 15.60 -14.88
C ASP A 10 -7.22 16.39 -16.02
N VAL A 11 -7.42 17.71 -16.01
CA VAL A 11 -6.90 18.61 -17.03
C VAL A 11 -5.85 19.51 -16.38
N VAL A 12 -4.65 19.52 -16.94
CA VAL A 12 -3.55 20.39 -16.53
C VAL A 12 -3.29 21.39 -17.65
N THR A 13 -3.22 22.68 -17.32
CA THR A 13 -2.97 23.76 -18.28
C THR A 13 -1.77 24.58 -17.82
N GLY A 14 -0.85 24.90 -18.73
CA GLY A 14 0.31 25.72 -18.44
C GLY A 14 1.12 26.01 -19.69
N ARG A 15 2.18 26.82 -19.56
CA ARG A 15 3.10 27.11 -20.66
C ARG A 15 4.16 26.01 -20.71
N HIS A 16 4.52 25.55 -21.92
CA HIS A 16 5.52 24.50 -22.11
C HIS A 16 6.89 24.83 -21.48
N GLN A 17 7.26 26.11 -21.44
CA GLN A 17 8.53 26.57 -20.85
C GLN A 17 8.48 26.72 -19.33
N ASP A 18 7.31 26.59 -18.71
CA ASP A 18 7.16 26.67 -17.26
C ASP A 18 7.57 25.33 -16.63
N PRO A 19 8.64 25.28 -15.83
CA PRO A 19 9.06 24.05 -15.16
C PRO A 19 7.94 23.44 -14.29
N GLY A 20 7.13 24.28 -13.65
CA GLY A 20 6.04 23.86 -12.76
C GLY A 20 4.86 23.21 -13.48
N PHE A 21 4.75 23.38 -14.80
CA PHE A 21 3.76 22.66 -15.61
C PHE A 21 4.05 21.15 -15.64
N TYR A 22 5.33 20.78 -15.77
CA TYR A 22 5.73 19.37 -15.81
C TYR A 22 5.67 18.69 -14.45
N ASP A 23 5.87 19.44 -13.36
CA ASP A 23 5.69 18.92 -12.00
C ASP A 23 4.24 18.48 -11.76
N GLN A 24 3.26 19.31 -12.14
CA GLN A 24 1.84 18.96 -12.01
C GLN A 24 1.46 17.68 -12.78
N ILE A 25 2.05 17.48 -13.96
CA ILE A 25 1.86 16.25 -14.75
C ILE A 25 2.47 15.05 -14.02
N ARG A 26 3.72 15.19 -13.52
CA ARG A 26 4.41 14.13 -12.77
C ARG A 26 3.61 13.72 -11.54
N ASP A 27 3.09 14.67 -10.78
CA ASP A 27 2.31 14.41 -9.57
C ASP A 27 1.02 13.64 -9.88
N ARG A 28 0.35 13.97 -10.99
CA ARG A 28 -0.86 13.24 -11.41
C ARG A 28 -0.54 11.83 -11.85
N ILE A 29 0.56 11.62 -12.58
CA ILE A 29 1.04 10.29 -12.96
C ILE A 29 1.42 9.47 -11.72
N ALA A 30 2.13 10.07 -10.77
CA ALA A 30 2.50 9.43 -9.50
C ALA A 30 1.25 8.98 -8.72
N THR A 31 0.24 9.84 -8.63
CA THR A 31 -1.05 9.50 -8.00
C THR A 31 -1.71 8.30 -8.67
N VAL A 32 -1.77 8.28 -10.01
CA VAL A 32 -2.35 7.15 -10.76
C VAL A 32 -1.58 5.85 -10.48
N ASN A 33 -0.25 5.92 -10.43
CA ASN A 33 0.60 4.78 -10.11
C ASN A 33 0.36 4.26 -8.69
N ILE A 34 0.28 5.15 -7.70
CA ILE A 34 -0.03 4.80 -6.31
C ILE A 34 -1.39 4.11 -6.23
N MET A 35 -2.44 4.69 -6.83
CA MET A 35 -3.77 4.09 -6.84
C MET A 35 -3.81 2.73 -7.56
N ARG A 36 -2.96 2.52 -8.56
CA ARG A 36 -2.81 1.23 -9.23
C ARG A 36 -2.13 0.19 -8.34
N GLN A 37 -1.14 0.61 -7.55
CA GLN A 37 -0.46 -0.25 -6.59
C GLN A 37 -1.40 -0.64 -5.46
N LEU A 38 -2.10 0.33 -4.84
CA LEU A 38 -3.05 0.08 -3.75
C LEU A 38 -4.14 -0.93 -4.16
N ARG A 39 -4.69 -0.82 -5.38
CA ARG A 39 -5.68 -1.78 -5.91
C ARG A 39 -5.16 -3.22 -6.09
N ARG A 40 -3.86 -3.43 -5.99
CA ARG A 40 -3.19 -4.74 -6.14
C ARG A 40 -2.49 -5.17 -4.86
N SER A 41 -2.48 -4.31 -3.85
CA SER A 41 -1.90 -4.59 -2.55
C SER A 41 -2.83 -5.48 -1.75
N ARG A 42 -2.22 -6.43 -1.04
CA ARG A 42 -2.86 -7.26 -0.01
C ARG A 42 -2.22 -6.86 1.31
N LEU A 43 -3.04 -6.53 2.31
CA LEU A 43 -2.58 -6.17 3.64
C LEU A 43 -3.03 -7.27 4.62
N GLY A 44 -2.04 -8.00 5.13
CA GLY A 44 -2.23 -8.92 6.23
C GLY A 44 -2.35 -8.18 7.56
N ILE A 45 -3.39 -8.46 8.33
CA ILE A 45 -3.59 -7.92 9.68
C ILE A 45 -3.52 -9.09 10.66
N PHE A 46 -2.68 -8.96 11.67
CA PHE A 46 -2.56 -9.94 12.76
C PHE A 46 -3.06 -9.31 14.06
N GLY A 47 -3.82 -10.07 14.82
CA GLY A 47 -4.38 -9.64 16.11
C GLY A 47 -5.53 -8.62 15.99
N SER A 48 -6.11 -8.28 17.14
CA SER A 48 -7.23 -7.35 17.25
C SER A 48 -6.80 -5.98 17.76
N THR A 49 -7.51 -4.93 17.35
CA THR A 49 -7.39 -3.60 17.98
C THR A 49 -7.68 -3.69 19.47
N TYR A 50 -6.78 -3.14 20.29
CA TYR A 50 -6.92 -3.17 21.75
C TYR A 50 -8.18 -2.40 22.19
N PRO A 51 -8.96 -2.91 23.18
CA PRO A 51 -10.11 -2.20 23.72
C PRO A 51 -9.70 -0.83 24.29
N GLY A 52 -10.11 0.25 23.64
CA GLY A 52 -9.76 1.63 24.00
C GLY A 52 -8.98 2.40 22.92
N MET A 53 -8.51 1.73 21.86
CA MET A 53 -7.83 2.37 20.72
C MET A 53 -8.77 2.51 19.51
N LEU A 54 -9.91 3.19 19.72
CA LEU A 54 -10.92 3.33 18.67
C LEU A 54 -10.41 4.14 17.46
N ASP A 55 -9.45 5.04 17.68
CA ASP A 55 -8.78 5.84 16.67
C ASP A 55 -7.92 5.01 15.71
N LEU A 56 -7.47 3.82 16.15
CA LEU A 56 -6.74 2.87 15.32
C LEU A 56 -7.65 1.85 14.63
N ASN A 57 -8.94 1.84 14.97
CA ASN A 57 -9.87 0.97 14.29
C ASN A 57 -10.26 1.60 12.95
N VAL A 58 -9.97 0.88 11.87
CA VAL A 58 -10.20 1.33 10.51
C VAL A 58 -11.29 0.47 9.89
N ASP A 59 -12.29 1.11 9.28
CA ASP A 59 -13.29 0.42 8.47
C ASP A 59 -12.62 -0.12 7.20
N ARG A 60 -12.24 -1.40 7.28
CA ARG A 60 -11.56 -2.11 6.19
C ARG A 60 -12.46 -2.16 4.95
N THR A 61 -13.74 -2.45 5.11
CA THR A 61 -14.72 -2.51 4.01
C THR A 61 -14.77 -1.19 3.23
N MET A 62 -14.78 -0.06 3.95
CA MET A 62 -14.72 1.25 3.32
C MET A 62 -13.41 1.46 2.55
N LEU A 63 -12.27 1.04 3.10
CA LEU A 63 -10.98 1.13 2.42
C LEU A 63 -10.90 0.22 1.19
N GLU A 64 -11.44 -1.00 1.24
CA GLU A 64 -11.52 -1.89 0.08
C GLU A 64 -12.38 -1.24 -1.02
N ALA A 65 -13.56 -0.73 -0.67
CA ALA A 65 -14.45 -0.07 -1.62
C ALA A 65 -13.84 1.19 -2.24
N THR A 66 -13.06 1.95 -1.46
CA THR A 66 -12.51 3.25 -1.89
C THR A 66 -11.18 3.11 -2.64
N LEU A 67 -10.25 2.30 -2.10
CA LEU A 67 -8.88 2.17 -2.59
C LEU A 67 -8.64 0.87 -3.36
N GLY A 68 -9.49 -0.14 -3.19
CA GLY A 68 -9.36 -1.46 -3.80
C GLY A 68 -8.27 -2.33 -3.18
N ILE A 69 -7.82 -2.02 -1.98
CA ILE A 69 -6.88 -2.85 -1.21
C ILE A 69 -7.65 -4.09 -0.75
N ALA A 70 -7.00 -5.26 -0.75
CA ALA A 70 -7.56 -6.46 -0.12
C ALA A 70 -6.99 -6.63 1.28
N PHE A 71 -7.84 -6.86 2.28
CA PHE A 71 -7.40 -7.18 3.64
C PHE A 71 -7.53 -8.66 3.93
N GLU A 72 -6.55 -9.20 4.66
CA GLU A 72 -6.51 -10.60 5.07
C GLU A 72 -6.20 -10.67 6.57
N ASP A 73 -7.07 -11.32 7.33
CA ASP A 73 -6.79 -11.62 8.72
C ASP A 73 -5.85 -12.82 8.77
N ILE A 74 -4.68 -12.62 9.40
CA ILE A 74 -3.66 -13.64 9.59
C ILE A 74 -3.76 -14.11 11.03
N GLU A 75 -4.01 -15.41 11.19
CA GLU A 75 -4.08 -16.04 12.50
C GLU A 75 -2.68 -16.17 13.11
N LEU A 76 -2.58 -15.89 14.41
CA LEU A 76 -1.30 -15.95 15.13
C LEU A 76 -0.69 -17.36 15.11
N ASP A 77 -1.54 -18.39 15.17
CA ASP A 77 -1.10 -19.78 15.14
C ASP A 77 -0.47 -20.17 13.79
N GLU A 78 -0.98 -19.60 12.68
CA GLU A 78 -0.40 -19.80 11.34
C GLU A 78 0.97 -19.11 11.25
N LEU A 79 1.07 -17.89 11.79
CA LEU A 79 2.34 -17.17 11.87
C LEU A 79 3.36 -17.90 12.74
N GLU A 80 2.94 -18.49 13.86
CA GLU A 80 3.80 -19.28 14.73
C GLU A 80 4.31 -20.56 14.03
N GLN A 81 3.44 -21.25 13.28
CA GLN A 81 3.85 -22.42 12.50
C GLN A 81 4.91 -22.09 11.45
N GLU A 82 4.73 -20.99 10.72
CA GLU A 82 5.73 -20.50 9.76
C GLU A 82 7.04 -20.10 10.46
N TYR A 83 6.95 -19.45 11.63
CA TYR A 83 8.11 -19.08 12.42
C TYR A 83 8.96 -20.30 12.82
N TRP A 84 8.34 -21.38 13.29
CA TRP A 84 9.06 -22.59 13.70
C TRP A 84 9.64 -23.40 12.54
N GLN A 85 9.21 -23.14 11.30
CA GLN A 85 9.79 -23.76 10.09
C GLN A 85 11.04 -23.03 9.58
N LEU A 86 11.38 -21.86 10.14
CA LEU A 86 12.55 -21.10 9.72
C LEU A 86 13.85 -21.84 10.09
N HIS A 87 14.71 -22.05 9.08
CA HIS A 87 16.04 -22.61 9.29
C HIS A 87 17.06 -21.54 9.67
N ASP A 88 18.04 -21.91 10.50
CA ASP A 88 19.13 -21.05 10.95
C ASP A 88 19.86 -20.32 9.81
N ASP A 89 19.95 -20.94 8.63
CA ASP A 89 20.58 -20.35 7.45
C ASP A 89 19.78 -19.17 6.88
N GLN A 90 18.45 -19.23 6.89
CA GLN A 90 17.57 -18.14 6.47
C GLN A 90 17.67 -16.96 7.43
N VAL A 91 17.73 -17.25 8.73
CA VAL A 91 17.93 -16.24 9.78
C VAL A 91 19.29 -15.56 9.63
N ARG A 92 20.35 -16.34 9.41
CA ARG A 92 21.72 -15.84 9.23
C ARG A 92 21.86 -14.97 7.97
N ALA A 93 21.26 -15.40 6.86
CA ALA A 93 21.24 -14.63 5.61
C ALA A 93 20.53 -13.29 5.78
N THR A 94 19.35 -13.30 6.42
CA THR A 94 18.58 -12.08 6.71
C THR A 94 19.38 -11.15 7.62
N ARG A 95 19.96 -11.67 8.71
CA ARG A 95 20.81 -10.89 9.61
C ARG A 95 21.98 -10.22 8.90
N ASN A 96 22.66 -10.92 8.01
CA ASN A 96 23.80 -10.36 7.27
C ASN A 96 23.39 -9.24 6.29
N SER A 97 22.16 -9.28 5.76
CA SER A 97 21.62 -8.19 4.93
C SER A 97 21.29 -6.93 5.73
N PHE A 98 20.84 -7.08 6.99
CA PHE A 98 20.51 -5.95 7.86
C PHE A 98 21.70 -5.41 8.65
N LEU A 99 22.67 -6.27 9.00
CA LEU A 99 23.86 -5.96 9.79
C LEU A 99 25.10 -6.65 9.19
N PRO A 100 25.70 -6.08 8.13
CA PRO A 100 26.88 -6.68 7.51
C PRO A 100 28.11 -6.53 8.43
N GLY A 101 28.64 -7.65 8.94
CA GLY A 101 29.95 -7.70 9.61
C GLY A 101 29.99 -8.10 11.10
N MET A 102 28.92 -8.69 11.66
CA MET A 102 28.94 -9.37 12.97
C MET A 102 28.90 -10.89 12.86
#